data_AF-A0A6L7U371-F1
#
_entry.id   AF-A0A6L7U371-F1
#
_cell.length_a   1.000
_cell.length_b   1.000
_cell.length_c   1.000
_cell.angle_alpha   90.00
_cell.angle_beta   90.00
_cell.angle_gamma   90.00
#
_symmetry.space_group_name_H-M   'P 1'
#
loop_
_entity.id
_entity.type
_entity.pdbx_description
1 polymer ?
#
loop_
_entity_poly.entity_id
_entity_poly.type
_entity_poly.pdbx_seq_one_letter_code
_entity_poly.pdbx_strand_id
1 'polypeptide(L)'
;MVRNRCGNSNYIIRFPTEIRFFAEKFVQLQKLRHSADYDPEARFVIESVLTAIEDAVSAMAAFEIVSEKDKRAFAVYVTTPLPR
;
A
#
# COMPACT_ATOMS: atom_id res chain seq x y z
N MET A 1 -0.71 11.85 -2.66
CA MET A 1 -1.68 11.84 -1.53
C MET A 1 -1.84 10.44 -0.95
N VAL A 2 -2.20 9.43 -1.76
CA VAL A 2 -2.41 8.04 -1.32
C VAL A 2 -1.24 7.45 -0.53
N ARG A 3 0.01 7.54 -1.04
CA ARG A 3 1.21 7.05 -0.32
C ARG A 3 1.31 7.56 1.12
N ASN A 4 1.12 8.86 1.29
CA ASN A 4 1.27 9.52 2.59
C ASN A 4 0.13 9.14 3.54
N ARG A 5 -1.07 8.86 3.00
CA ARG A 5 -2.23 8.38 3.77
C ARG A 5 -2.03 6.94 4.23
N CYS A 6 -1.57 6.06 3.35
CA CYS A 6 -1.21 4.69 3.70
C CYS A 6 -0.02 4.62 4.67
N GLY A 7 0.91 5.58 4.60
CA GLY A 7 2.03 5.69 5.53
C GLY A 7 1.70 6.36 6.87
N ASN A 8 0.47 6.83 7.09
CA ASN A 8 0.08 7.49 8.33
C ASN A 8 -0.48 6.48 9.34
N SER A 9 0.38 6.01 10.24
CA SER A 9 0.07 4.98 11.23
C SER A 9 -1.07 5.37 12.18
N ASN A 10 -1.26 6.66 12.47
CA ASN A 10 -2.29 7.11 13.43
C ASN A 10 -3.73 6.85 12.95
N TYR A 11 -3.93 6.81 11.64
CA TYR A 11 -5.25 6.55 11.04
C TYR A 11 -5.35 5.13 10.51
N ILE A 12 -4.28 4.61 9.90
CA ILE A 12 -4.28 3.26 9.34
C ILE A 12 -4.50 2.19 10.41
N ILE A 13 -4.02 2.39 11.64
CA ILE A 13 -4.22 1.42 12.73
C ILE A 13 -5.69 1.14 13.07
N ARG A 14 -6.61 2.05 12.69
CA ARG A 14 -8.05 1.94 12.93
C ARG A 14 -8.77 1.04 11.91
N PHE A 15 -8.11 0.69 10.81
CA PHE A 15 -8.67 -0.21 9.80
C PHE A 15 -8.38 -1.68 10.13
N PRO A 16 -9.13 -2.63 9.53
CA PRO A 16 -8.87 -4.06 9.63
C PRO A 16 -7.44 -4.44 9.27
N THR A 17 -6.97 -5.59 9.79
CA THR A 17 -5.60 -6.07 9.59
C THR A 17 -5.21 -6.17 8.12
N GLU A 18 -6.14 -6.60 7.28
CA GLU A 18 -5.98 -6.77 5.85
C GLU A 18 -5.75 -5.44 5.13
N ILE A 19 -6.49 -4.38 5.52
CA ILE A 19 -6.27 -3.03 4.99
C ILE A 19 -4.94 -2.46 5.48
N ARG A 20 -4.55 -2.72 6.73
CA ARG A 20 -3.25 -2.28 7.26
C ARG A 20 -2.11 -2.94 6.50
N PHE A 21 -2.19 -4.25 6.29
CA PHE A 21 -1.24 -5.02 5.49
C PHE A 21 -1.17 -4.49 4.06
N PHE A 22 -2.31 -4.27 3.41
CA PHE A 22 -2.36 -3.66 2.08
C PHE A 22 -1.70 -2.29 2.05
N ALA A 23 -2.01 -1.42 3.00
CA ALA A 23 -1.46 -0.06 3.06
C ALA A 23 0.07 -0.05 3.25
N GLU A 24 0.59 -0.94 4.09
CA GLU A 24 2.02 -1.13 4.31
C GLU A 24 2.73 -1.58 3.02
N LYS A 25 2.24 -2.67 2.42
CA LYS A 25 2.81 -3.21 1.18
C LYS A 25 2.71 -2.22 0.03
N PHE A 26 1.60 -1.49 -0.08
CA PHE A 26 1.44 -0.42 -1.07
C PHE A 26 2.53 0.65 -0.95
N VAL A 27 2.83 1.14 0.26
CA VAL A 27 3.88 2.15 0.46
C VAL A 27 5.27 1.59 0.11
N GLN A 28 5.57 0.36 0.55
CA GLN A 28 6.84 -0.29 0.25
C GLN A 28 7.04 -0.47 -1.25
N LEU A 29 6.06 -1.06 -1.94
CA LEU A 29 6.11 -1.32 -3.38
C LEU A 29 6.11 -0.03 -4.20
N GLN A 30 5.39 1.00 -3.76
CA GLN A 30 5.43 2.29 -4.43
C GLN A 30 6.79 2.99 -4.32
N LYS A 31 7.52 2.79 -3.21
CA LYS A 31 8.91 3.27 -3.09
C LYS A 31 9.83 2.50 -4.03
N LEU A 32 9.72 1.16 -4.06
CA LEU A 32 10.51 0.32 -4.97
C LEU A 32 10.27 0.70 -6.44
N ARG A 33 9.01 0.91 -6.84
CA ARG A 33 8.66 1.37 -8.18
C ARG A 33 9.26 2.74 -8.47
N HIS A 34 9.19 3.68 -7.52
CA HIS A 34 9.78 5.01 -7.70
C HIS A 34 11.30 4.94 -7.89
N SER A 35 12.01 4.11 -7.11
CA SER A 35 13.44 3.89 -7.34
C SER A 35 13.69 3.26 -8.71
N ALA A 36 12.92 2.25 -9.11
CA ALA A 36 13.08 1.61 -10.42
C ALA A 36 12.84 2.58 -11.60
N ASP A 37 11.87 3.49 -11.45
CA ASP A 37 11.51 4.43 -12.51
C ASP A 37 12.48 5.63 -12.60
N TYR A 38 13.06 6.08 -11.47
CA TYR A 38 13.71 7.39 -11.38
C TYR A 38 15.15 7.38 -10.86
N ASP A 39 15.63 6.31 -10.24
CA ASP A 39 17.01 6.22 -9.76
C ASP A 39 17.86 5.41 -10.76
N PRO A 40 18.75 6.06 -11.53
CA PRO A 40 19.56 5.38 -12.55
C PRO A 40 20.58 4.39 -11.95
N GLU A 41 20.90 4.54 -10.66
CA GLU A 41 21.82 3.64 -9.95
C GLU A 41 21.09 2.50 -9.23
N ALA A 42 19.75 2.46 -9.29
CA ALA A 42 18.98 1.41 -8.64
C ALA A 42 19.32 0.02 -9.24
N ARG A 43 19.72 -0.90 -8.36
CA ARG A 43 19.97 -2.30 -8.69
C ARG A 43 19.02 -3.17 -7.88
N PHE A 44 18.40 -4.14 -8.55
CA PHE A 44 17.48 -5.07 -7.92
C PHE A 44 17.96 -6.50 -8.13
N VAL A 45 17.92 -7.29 -7.06
CA VAL A 45 18.16 -8.73 -7.12
C VAL A 45 16.87 -9.41 -7.57
N ILE A 46 16.97 -10.35 -8.51
CA ILE A 46 15.80 -11.05 -9.11
C ILE A 46 14.90 -11.64 -8.03
N GLU A 47 15.48 -12.32 -7.04
CA GLU A 47 14.75 -12.91 -5.92
C GLU A 47 13.91 -11.86 -5.17
N SER A 48 14.50 -10.71 -4.83
CA SER A 48 13.79 -9.62 -4.16
C SER A 48 12.66 -9.03 -5.00
N VAL A 49 12.81 -9.00 -6.34
CA VAL A 49 11.75 -8.57 -7.25
C VAL A 49 10.60 -9.58 -7.24
N LEU A 50 10.89 -10.89 -7.27
CA LEU A 50 9.87 -11.93 -7.20
C LEU A 50 9.10 -11.87 -5.88
N THR A 51 9.79 -11.70 -4.74
CA THR A 51 9.13 -11.49 -3.45
C THR A 51 8.24 -10.25 -3.45
N ALA A 52 8.68 -9.15 -4.08
CA ALA A 52 7.86 -7.94 -4.18
C ALA A 52 6.58 -8.17 -5.01
N ILE A 53 6.63 -9.02 -6.04
CA ILE A 53 5.46 -9.41 -6.82
C ILE A 53 4.52 -10.28 -5.97
N GLU A 54 5.03 -11.26 -5.25
CA GLU A 54 4.25 -12.12 -4.35
C GLU A 54 3.57 -11.31 -3.23
N ASP A 55 4.29 -10.34 -2.66
CA ASP A 55 3.76 -9.38 -1.69
C ASP A 55 2.61 -8.56 -2.27
N ALA A 56 2.73 -8.11 -3.53
CA ALA A 56 1.67 -7.37 -4.21
C ALA A 56 0.42 -8.22 -4.38
N VAL A 57 0.57 -9.45 -4.88
CA VAL A 57 -0.54 -10.40 -5.07
C VAL A 57 -1.21 -10.73 -3.74
N SER A 58 -0.43 -11.00 -2.70
CA SER A 58 -0.95 -11.32 -1.36
C SER A 58 -1.67 -10.14 -0.73
N ALA A 59 -1.15 -8.92 -0.87
CA ALA A 59 -1.80 -7.71 -0.39
C ALA A 59 -3.13 -7.46 -1.10
N MET A 60 -3.20 -7.67 -2.41
CA MET A 60 -4.44 -7.56 -3.18
C MET A 60 -5.48 -8.61 -2.74
N ALA A 61 -5.07 -9.87 -2.61
CA ALA A 61 -5.97 -10.94 -2.16
C ALA A 61 -6.53 -10.68 -0.74
N ALA A 62 -5.68 -10.22 0.18
CA ALA A 62 -6.10 -9.84 1.52
C ALA A 62 -7.08 -8.66 1.49
N PHE A 63 -6.85 -7.66 0.63
CA PHE A 63 -7.76 -6.53 0.49
C PHE A 63 -9.12 -6.95 -0.09
N GLU A 64 -9.15 -7.91 -1.01
CA GLU A 64 -10.40 -8.34 -1.67
C GLU A 64 -11.40 -9.00 -0.73
N ILE A 65 -10.93 -9.68 0.31
CA ILE A 65 -11.82 -10.33 1.30
C ILE A 65 -12.38 -9.38 2.37
N VAL A 66 -11.94 -8.12 2.36
CA VAL A 66 -12.41 -7.11 3.32
C VAL A 66 -13.86 -6.71 3.04
N SER A 67 -14.59 -6.35 4.10
CA SER A 67 -15.96 -5.86 3.98
C SER A 67 -16.05 -4.63 3.05
N GLU A 68 -17.10 -4.57 2.23
CA GLU A 68 -17.37 -3.43 1.35
C GLU A 68 -17.47 -2.09 2.11
N LYS A 69 -17.91 -2.13 3.37
CA LYS A 69 -17.97 -0.96 4.25
C LYS A 69 -16.56 -0.42 4.53
N ASP A 70 -15.62 -1.30 4.88
CA ASP A 70 -14.25 -0.90 5.21
C ASP A 70 -13.46 -0.52 3.95
N LYS A 71 -13.67 -1.22 2.82
CA LYS A 71 -13.13 -0.84 1.51
C LYS A 71 -13.53 0.59 1.14
N ARG A 72 -14.83 0.93 1.27
CA ARG A 72 -15.32 2.30 0.99
C ARG A 72 -14.73 3.34 1.95
N ALA A 73 -14.70 3.04 3.25
CA ALA A 73 -14.12 3.95 4.24
C ALA A 73 -12.63 4.22 3.94
N PHE A 74 -11.88 3.17 3.57
CA PHE A 74 -10.48 3.30 3.19
C PHE A 74 -10.31 4.10 1.90
N ALA A 75 -11.12 3.82 0.87
CA ALA A 75 -11.09 4.56 -0.39
C ALA A 75 -11.32 6.06 -0.17
N VAL A 76 -12.32 6.43 0.63
CA VAL A 76 -12.58 7.83 1.00
C VAL A 76 -11.36 8.42 1.72
N TYR A 77 -10.83 7.73 2.74
CA TYR A 77 -9.67 8.21 3.50
C TYR A 77 -8.44 8.50 2.62
N VAL A 78 -8.15 7.64 1.64
CA VAL A 78 -6.94 7.79 0.82
C VAL A 78 -7.08 8.75 -0.35
N THR A 79 -8.30 8.96 -0.85
CA THR A 79 -8.58 9.82 -2.02
C THR A 79 -9.02 11.23 -1.66
N THR A 80 -9.62 11.44 -0.49
CA THR A 80 -10.14 12.76 -0.10
C THR A 80 -9.16 13.56 0.77
N PRO A 81 -9.18 14.91 0.66
CA PRO A 81 -8.54 15.77 1.65
C PRO A 81 -9.22 15.57 3.02
N LEU A 82 -8.45 15.55 4.11
CA LEU A 82 -9.06 15.57 5.43
C LEU A 82 -9.80 16.91 5.59
N PRO A 83 -11.00 16.94 6.19
CA PRO A 83 -11.60 18.20 6.62
C PRO A 83 -10.60 18.94 7.52
N ARG A 84 -10.43 20.24 7.26
CA ARG A 84 -9.55 21.12 8.04
C ARG A 84 -10.10 21.32 9.44
#